data_AF-A0A969ATV6-F1
#
_entry.id   AF-A0A969ATV6-F1
#
_cell.length_a   1.000
_cell.length_b   1.000
_cell.length_c   1.000
_cell.angle_alpha   90.00
_cell.angle_beta   90.00
_cell.angle_gamma   90.00
#
_symmetry.space_group_name_H-M   'P 1'
#
loop_
_entity.id
_entity.type
_entity.pdbx_description
1 polymer ?
#
loop_
_entity_poly.entity_id
_entity_poly.type
_entity_poly.pdbx_seq_one_letter_code
_entity_poly.pdbx_strand_id
1 'polypeptide(L)'
;MQQSVIYQEWREEFLAKGRQEGLQEGRQEGLQEGRQEEGRSLILRQLTRRFGVLAPEMRSQIESLSLPQLENLGEALLDFRH
;
A
#
# COMPACT_ATOMS: atom_id res chain seq x y z
N MET A 1 -48.99 3.39 -7.86
CA MET A 1 -47.62 3.63 -8.37
C MET A 1 -46.85 2.32 -8.23
N GLN A 2 -46.89 1.45 -9.24
CA GLN A 2 -46.02 0.27 -9.25
C GLN A 2 -44.65 0.75 -9.69
N GLN A 3 -43.63 0.60 -8.82
CA GLN A 3 -42.25 0.70 -9.26
C GLN A 3 -42.08 -0.34 -10.38
N SER A 4 -41.72 0.12 -11.58
CA SER A 4 -41.49 -0.74 -12.74
C SER A 4 -40.44 -1.80 -12.36
N VAL A 5 -40.67 -3.06 -12.71
CA VAL A 5 -39.72 -4.17 -12.51
C VAL A 5 -38.33 -3.79 -13.07
N ILE A 6 -38.33 -3.05 -14.18
CA ILE A 6 -37.13 -2.49 -14.81
C ILE A 6 -36.36 -1.59 -13.82
N TYR A 7 -37.03 -0.76 -13.02
CA TYR A 7 -36.35 0.08 -12.04
C TYR A 7 -35.67 -0.73 -10.92
N GLN A 8 -36.26 -1.86 -10.54
CA GLN A 8 -35.69 -2.75 -9.52
C GLN A 8 -34.45 -3.47 -10.07
N GLU A 9 -34.52 -3.99 -11.29
CA GLU A 9 -33.40 -4.63 -11.99
C GLU A 9 -32.21 -3.66 -12.14
N TRP A 10 -32.47 -2.45 -12.65
CA TRP A 10 -31.43 -1.42 -12.79
C TRP A 10 -30.79 -1.04 -11.45
N ARG A 11 -31.58 -1.00 -10.36
CA ARG A 11 -31.06 -0.73 -9.02
C ARG A 11 -30.15 -1.86 -8.54
N GLU A 12 -30.56 -3.11 -8.76
CA GLU A 12 -29.77 -4.28 -8.37
C GLU A 12 -28.45 -4.37 -9.16
N GLU A 13 -28.49 -4.14 -10.47
CA GLU A 13 -27.30 -4.07 -11.31
C GLU A 13 -26.35 -2.97 -10.86
N PHE A 14 -26.86 -1.77 -10.58
CA PHE A 14 -26.04 -0.66 -10.10
C PHE A 14 -25.40 -0.97 -8.74
N LEU A 15 -26.13 -1.59 -7.82
CA LEU A 15 -25.60 -2.02 -6.52
C LEU A 15 -24.58 -3.16 -6.66
N ALA A 16 -24.79 -4.10 -7.59
CA ALA A 16 -23.85 -5.17 -7.87
C ALA A 16 -22.55 -4.59 -8.43
N LYS A 17 -22.65 -3.68 -9.41
CA LYS A 17 -21.51 -2.99 -10.02
C LYS A 17 -20.74 -2.16 -9.00
N GLY A 18 -21.43 -1.34 -8.19
CA GLY A 18 -20.79 -0.54 -7.15
C GLY A 18 -20.07 -1.39 -6.08
N ARG A 19 -20.63 -2.54 -5.70
CA ARG A 19 -19.93 -3.50 -4.82
C ARG A 19 -18.69 -4.08 -5.48
N GLN A 20 -18.78 -4.44 -6.76
CA GLN A 20 -17.65 -5.01 -7.50
C GLN A 20 -16.54 -3.98 -7.71
N GLU A 21 -16.88 -2.73 -7.98
CA GLU A 21 -15.92 -1.63 -8.11
C GLU A 21 -15.25 -1.33 -6.75
N GLY A 22 -16.03 -1.17 -5.68
CA GLY A 22 -15.48 -0.92 -4.34
C GLY A 22 -14.59 -2.04 -3.82
N LEU A 23 -14.91 -3.30 -4.11
CA LEU A 23 -14.04 -4.43 -3.77
C LEU A 23 -12.72 -4.43 -4.56
N GLN A 24 -12.76 -4.01 -5.82
CA GLN A 24 -11.55 -3.90 -6.65
C GLN A 24 -10.66 -2.75 -6.19
N GLU A 25 -11.25 -1.58 -5.92
CA GLU A 25 -10.54 -0.41 -5.43
C GLU A 25 -9.91 -0.69 -4.06
N GLY A 26 -10.69 -1.16 -3.09
CA GLY A 26 -10.16 -1.48 -1.76
C GLY A 26 -9.10 -2.57 -1.77
N ARG A 27 -9.19 -3.55 -2.70
CA ARG A 27 -8.12 -4.54 -2.88
C ARG A 27 -6.85 -3.92 -3.44
N GLN A 28 -6.95 -3.00 -4.39
CA GLN A 28 -5.79 -2.33 -4.97
C GLN A 28 -5.12 -1.41 -3.96
N GLU A 29 -5.89 -0.61 -3.24
CA GLU A 29 -5.41 0.26 -2.16
C GLU A 29 -4.72 -0.57 -1.07
N GLY A 30 -5.39 -1.61 -0.57
CA GLY A 30 -4.81 -2.47 0.48
C GLY A 30 -3.52 -3.19 0.04
N LEU A 31 -3.41 -3.58 -1.24
CA LEU A 31 -2.17 -4.14 -1.78
C LEU A 31 -1.06 -3.09 -1.87
N GLN A 32 -1.38 -1.86 -2.26
CA GLN A 32 -0.42 -0.77 -2.35
C GLN A 32 0.09 -0.34 -0.98
N GLU A 33 -0.81 -0.13 -0.03
CA GLU A 33 -0.48 0.21 1.36
C GLU A 33 0.35 -0.90 2.01
N GLY A 34 -0.10 -2.15 1.91
CA GLY A 34 0.61 -3.29 2.48
C GLY A 34 2.02 -3.46 1.93
N ARG A 35 2.22 -3.23 0.61
CA ARG A 35 3.54 -3.26 0.00
C ARG A 35 4.44 -2.12 0.51
N GLN A 36 3.89 -0.93 0.69
CA GLN A 36 4.66 0.21 1.21
C GLN A 36 5.03 0.03 2.68
N GLU A 37 4.12 -0.47 3.51
CA GLU A 37 4.39 -0.79 4.92
C GLU A 37 5.45 -1.87 5.07
N GLU A 38 5.34 -2.96 4.29
CA GLU A 38 6.32 -4.05 4.28
C GLU A 38 7.70 -3.55 3.83
N GLY A 39 7.76 -2.74 2.77
CA GLY A 39 8.98 -2.09 2.31
C GLY A 39 9.64 -1.23 3.40
N ARG A 40 8.89 -0.37 4.09
CA ARG A 40 9.41 0.45 5.21
C ARG A 40 9.97 -0.42 6.33
N SER A 41 9.20 -1.42 6.76
CA SER A 41 9.58 -2.35 7.83
C SER A 41 10.87 -3.09 7.50
N LEU A 42 10.99 -3.57 6.26
CA LEU A 42 12.17 -4.27 5.78
C LEU A 42 13.40 -3.36 5.78
N ILE A 43 13.29 -2.13 5.26
CA ILE A 43 14.38 -1.14 5.26
C ILE A 43 14.82 -0.77 6.67
N LEU A 44 13.88 -0.46 7.57
CA LEU A 44 14.18 -0.13 8.96
C LEU A 44 14.91 -1.28 9.66
N ARG A 45 14.48 -2.53 9.44
CA ARG A 45 15.12 -3.71 10.03
C ARG A 45 16.52 -3.94 9.47
N GLN A 46 16.73 -3.75 8.17
CA GLN A 46 18.05 -3.85 7.54
C GLN A 46 19.02 -2.79 8.06
N LEU A 47 18.60 -1.53 8.09
CA LEU A 47 19.40 -0.42 8.61
C LEU A 47 19.70 -0.61 10.10
N THR A 48 18.71 -1.02 10.89
CA THR A 48 18.91 -1.29 12.33
C THR A 48 19.90 -2.42 12.57
N ARG A 49 19.82 -3.50 11.77
CA ARG A 49 20.76 -4.62 11.87
C ARG A 49 22.19 -4.21 11.53
N ARG A 50 22.36 -3.28 10.59
CA ARG A 50 23.68 -2.86 10.09
C ARG A 50 24.33 -1.76 10.92
N PHE A 51 23.55 -0.77 11.32
CA PHE A 51 24.03 0.45 11.97
C PHE A 51 23.63 0.56 13.45
N GLY A 52 22.85 -0.39 13.96
CA GLY A 52 22.33 -0.36 15.33
C GLY A 52 21.10 0.55 15.47
N VAL A 53 20.95 1.20 16.62
CA VAL A 53 19.77 2.03 16.89
C VAL A 53 19.77 3.25 15.97
N LEU A 54 18.76 3.33 15.09
CA LEU A 54 18.57 4.48 14.21
C LEU A 54 17.99 5.66 15.00
N ALA A 55 18.54 6.84 14.77
CA ALA A 55 18.04 8.10 15.31
C ALA A 55 16.56 8.33 14.89
N PRO A 56 15.72 8.94 15.74
CA PRO A 56 14.30 9.17 15.44
C PRO A 56 14.07 9.91 14.12
N GLU A 57 14.92 10.90 13.81
CA GLU A 57 14.83 11.72 12.60
C GLU A 57 15.01 10.86 11.35
N MET A 58 15.94 9.91 11.39
CA MET A 58 16.19 9.00 10.28
C MET A 58 15.04 8.00 10.09
N ARG A 59 14.40 7.57 11.18
CA ARG A 59 13.19 6.74 11.11
C ARG A 59 12.04 7.48 10.45
N SER A 60 11.77 8.72 10.87
CA SER A 60 10.71 9.54 10.28
C SER A 60 10.97 9.84 8.80
N GLN A 61 12.23 10.06 8.41
CA GLN A 61 12.59 10.19 6.99
C GLN A 61 12.23 8.93 6.20
N ILE A 62 12.57 7.74 6.69
CA ILE A 62 12.23 6.47 6.03
C ILE A 62 10.72 6.25 5.96
N GLU A 63 9.97 6.60 7.01
CA GLU A 63 8.51 6.51 7.05
C GLU A 63 7.85 7.41 5.98
N SER A 64 8.44 8.57 5.68
CA SER A 64 7.95 9.47 4.64
C SER A 64 8.28 9.04 3.20
N LEU A 65 9.11 8.02 3.00
CA LEU A 65 9.49 7.58 1.66
C LEU A 65 8.33 6.89 0.91
N SER A 66 8.27 7.17 -0.39
CA SER A 66 7.43 6.43 -1.33
C SER A 66 7.95 5.01 -1.56
N LEU A 67 7.09 4.10 -2.02
CA LEU A 67 7.48 2.73 -2.33
C LEU A 67 8.70 2.63 -3.28
N PRO A 68 8.75 3.36 -4.42
CA PRO A 68 9.94 3.30 -5.30
C PRO A 68 11.23 3.78 -4.62
N GLN A 69 11.14 4.76 -3.72
CA GLN A 69 12.30 5.22 -2.95
C GLN A 69 12.77 4.17 -1.94
N LEU A 70 11.85 3.43 -1.32
CA LEU A 70 12.16 2.33 -0.42
C LEU A 70 12.82 1.17 -1.17
N GLU A 71 12.32 0.82 -2.36
CA GLU A 71 12.91 -0.20 -3.23
C GLU A 71 14.33 0.18 -3.64
N ASN A 72 14.53 1.41 -4.12
CA ASN A 72 15.86 1.94 -4.46
C ASN A 72 16.82 1.95 -3.27
N LEU A 73 16.34 2.33 -2.08
CA LEU A 73 17.15 2.29 -0.86
C LEU A 73 17.51 0.84 -0.50
N GLY A 74 16.61 -0.10 -0.71
CA GLY A 74 16.84 -1.53 -0.51
C GLY A 74 17.95 -2.08 -1.41
N GLU A 75 17.93 -1.73 -2.70
CA GLU A 75 18.98 -2.08 -3.65
C GLU A 75 20.32 -1.45 -3.26
N ALA A 76 20.32 -0.14 -2.99
CA ALA A 76 21.53 0.58 -2.58
C ALA A 76 22.14 -0.04 -1.31
N LEU A 77 21.33 -0.51 -0.37
CA LEU A 77 21.82 -1.19 0.84
C LEU A 77 22.64 -2.46 0.55
N LEU A 78 22.35 -3.16 -0.55
CA LEU A 78 23.09 -4.34 -0.99
C LEU A 78 24.44 -3.98 -1.63
N ASP A 79 24.52 -2.85 -2.31
CA ASP A 79 25.73 -2.38 -3.01
C ASP A 79 26.86 -1.98 -2.07
N PHE A 80 26.54 -1.59 -0.84
CA PHE A 80 27.54 -1.27 0.16
C PHE A 80 28.27 -2.51 0.74
N ARG A 81 28.30 -3.63 0.02
CA ARG A 81 29.12 -4.81 0.33
C ARG A 81 30.53 -4.63 -0.25
N HIS A 82 31.30 -3.68 0.29
CA HIS A 82 32.74 -3.60 0.08
C HIS A 82 33.46 -3.30 1.40
#